data_AF-A0A935TZ95-F1
#
_entry.id   AF-A0A935TZ95-F1
#
_cell.length_a   1.000
_cell.length_b   1.000
_cell.length_c   1.000
_cell.angle_alpha   90.00
_cell.angle_beta   90.00
_cell.angle_gamma   90.00
#
_symmetry.space_group_name_H-M   'P 1'
#
loop_
_entity.id
_entity.type
_entity.pdbx_description
1 polymer ?
#
loop_
_entity_poly.entity_id
_entity_poly.type
_entity_poly.pdbx_seq_one_letter_code
_entity_poly.pdbx_strand_id
1 'polypeptide(L)'
;MRLLRHLELVTSEMAQLGLLSRESRHQVVQLATREAQQAVADRDALAKLLLVFLRAMRDGLVHEPTHYLRGEGNVLALHPESLFEAVTGAHPDLPGPTEIRRLFRVGQKLVPEVILGSQRVLFGAGIGRRRGVLLSEPHAHALALRAK
;
A
#
# COMPACT_ATOMS: atom_id res chain seq x y z
N MET A 1 9.89 -8.60 -13.01
CA MET A 1 10.69 -8.84 -14.23
C MET A 1 10.44 -10.20 -14.90
N ARG A 2 10.44 -11.33 -14.18
CA ARG A 2 10.18 -12.66 -14.80
C ARG A 2 8.81 -12.79 -15.48
N LEU A 3 7.76 -12.21 -14.88
CA LEU A 3 6.40 -12.21 -15.45
C LEU A 3 6.28 -11.37 -16.74
N LEU A 4 6.93 -10.20 -16.79
CA LEU A 4 6.94 -9.38 -18.02
C LEU A 4 7.62 -10.11 -19.17
N ARG A 5 8.78 -10.75 -18.91
CA ARG A 5 9.46 -11.57 -19.92
C ARG A 5 8.60 -12.74 -20.39
N HIS A 6 7.87 -13.38 -19.47
CA HIS A 6 6.95 -14.46 -19.84
C HIS A 6 5.79 -13.95 -20.71
N LEU A 7 5.23 -12.79 -20.37
CA LEU A 7 4.20 -12.14 -21.19
C LEU A 7 4.73 -11.76 -22.58
N GLU A 8 5.94 -11.20 -22.67
CA GLU A 8 6.60 -10.89 -23.96
C GLU A 8 6.76 -12.14 -24.82
N LEU A 9 7.17 -13.27 -24.22
CA LEU A 9 7.29 -14.55 -24.92
C LEU A 9 5.94 -15.06 -25.41
N VAL A 10 4.94 -15.17 -24.53
CA VAL A 10 3.60 -15.69 -24.86
C VAL A 10 2.93 -14.82 -25.93
N THR A 11 2.99 -13.50 -25.80
CA THR A 11 2.40 -12.59 -26.79
C THR A 11 3.15 -12.62 -28.13
N SER A 12 4.44 -12.96 -28.13
CA SER A 12 5.21 -13.19 -29.36
C SER A 12 4.80 -14.48 -30.07
N GLU A 13 4.59 -15.57 -29.33
CA GLU A 13 4.08 -16.83 -29.87
C GLU A 13 2.66 -16.66 -30.44
N MET A 14 1.77 -15.96 -29.73
CA MET A 14 0.43 -15.65 -30.23
C MET A 14 0.46 -14.84 -31.54
N ALA A 15 1.41 -13.91 -31.68
CA ALA A 15 1.57 -13.14 -32.90
C ALA A 15 2.11 -13.98 -34.06
N GLN A 16 3.03 -14.92 -33.79
CA GLN A 16 3.52 -15.88 -34.78
C GLN A 16 2.42 -16.82 -35.28
N LEU A 17 1.50 -17.20 -34.40
CA LEU A 17 0.33 -18.03 -34.73
C LEU A 17 -0.82 -17.25 -35.39
N GLY A 18 -0.67 -15.94 -35.62
CA GLY A 18 -1.71 -15.09 -36.19
C GLY A 18 -2.91 -14.82 -35.27
N LEU A 19 -2.81 -15.21 -33.99
CA LEU A 19 -3.85 -15.00 -32.97
C LEU A 19 -3.85 -13.56 -32.41
N LEU A 20 -2.77 -12.82 -32.67
CA LEU A 20 -2.59 -11.47 -32.18
C LEU A 20 -1.87 -10.62 -33.23
N SER A 21 -2.35 -9.41 -33.49
CA SER A 21 -1.62 -8.49 -34.38
C SER A 21 -0.34 -7.98 -33.71
N ARG A 22 0.64 -7.54 -34.51
CA ARG A 22 1.86 -6.90 -33.98
C ARG A 22 1.55 -5.65 -33.16
N GLU A 23 0.53 -4.89 -33.57
CA GLU A 23 0.08 -3.69 -32.86
C GLU A 23 -0.52 -4.04 -31.50
N SER A 24 -1.43 -5.01 -31.47
CA SER A 24 -2.03 -5.52 -30.23
C SER A 24 -0.95 -6.09 -29.29
N ARG A 25 0.09 -6.76 -29.82
CA ARG A 25 1.24 -7.23 -29.03
C ARG A 25 1.92 -6.08 -28.32
N HIS A 26 2.24 -5.04 -29.10
CA HIS A 26 2.95 -3.88 -28.59
C HIS A 26 2.13 -3.17 -27.51
N GLN A 27 0.84 -2.98 -27.73
CA GLN A 27 -0.07 -2.37 -26.75
C GLN A 27 -0.14 -3.17 -25.45
N VAL A 28 -0.29 -4.51 -25.52
CA VAL A 28 -0.35 -5.38 -24.33
C VAL A 28 0.94 -5.30 -23.51
N VAL A 29 2.10 -5.42 -24.16
CA VAL A 29 3.41 -5.35 -23.48
C VAL A 29 3.64 -3.97 -22.86
N GLN A 30 3.27 -2.90 -23.56
CA GLN A 30 3.38 -1.53 -23.04
C GLN A 30 2.48 -1.32 -21.81
N LEU A 31 1.22 -1.74 -21.88
CA LEU A 31 0.28 -1.64 -20.76
C LEU A 31 0.79 -2.41 -19.54
N ALA A 32 1.19 -3.67 -19.73
CA ALA A 32 1.74 -4.49 -18.64
C ALA A 32 3.02 -3.89 -18.04
N THR A 33 3.88 -3.29 -18.87
CA THR A 33 5.09 -2.61 -18.40
C THR A 33 4.73 -1.40 -17.53
N ARG A 34 3.76 -0.58 -17.96
CA ARG A 34 3.28 0.57 -17.19
C ARG A 34 2.64 0.13 -15.86
N GLU A 35 1.82 -0.91 -15.88
CA GLU A 35 1.21 -1.46 -14.67
C GLU A 35 2.26 -1.99 -13.68
N ALA A 36 3.28 -2.68 -14.19
CA ALA A 36 4.38 -3.18 -13.35
C ALA A 36 5.19 -2.04 -12.72
N GLN A 37 5.47 -0.98 -13.49
CA GLN A 37 6.13 0.23 -12.98
C GLN A 37 5.28 0.92 -11.92
N GLN A 38 3.98 1.07 -12.16
CA GLN A 38 3.06 1.67 -11.19
C GLN A 38 2.95 0.84 -9.92
N ALA A 39 2.91 -0.49 -10.01
CA ALA A 39 2.89 -1.37 -8.84
C ALA A 39 4.15 -1.22 -7.98
N VAL A 40 5.33 -1.06 -8.61
CA VAL A 40 6.58 -0.77 -7.87
C VAL A 40 6.49 0.60 -7.19
N ALA A 41 6.08 1.64 -7.92
CA ALA A 41 5.92 2.98 -7.37
C ALA A 41 4.92 3.03 -6.19
N ASP A 42 3.78 2.33 -6.32
CA ASP A 42 2.76 2.22 -5.29
C ASP A 42 3.28 1.49 -4.05
N ARG A 43 4.03 0.40 -4.25
CA ARG A 43 4.65 -0.33 -3.14
C ARG A 43 5.66 0.53 -2.39
N ASP A 44 6.49 1.27 -3.11
CA ASP A 44 7.53 2.11 -2.52
C ASP A 44 6.92 3.33 -1.81
N ALA A 45 5.86 3.93 -2.38
CA ALA A 45 5.09 4.99 -1.75
C ALA A 45 4.41 4.50 -0.45
N LEU A 46 3.81 3.31 -0.47
CA LEU A 46 3.23 2.69 0.72
C LEU A 46 4.31 2.42 1.79
N ALA A 47 5.47 1.91 1.40
CA ALA A 47 6.57 1.65 2.34
C ALA A 47 7.05 2.93 3.03
N LYS A 48 7.17 4.04 2.29
CA LYS A 48 7.51 5.36 2.84
C LYS A 48 6.42 5.87 3.80
N LEU A 49 5.15 5.73 3.42
CA LEU A 49 4.02 6.11 4.28
C LEU A 49 4.03 5.32 5.60
N LEU A 50 4.22 4.00 5.54
CA LEU A 50 4.31 3.14 6.72
C LEU A 50 5.51 3.49 7.59
N LEU A 51 6.66 3.83 6.99
CA LEU A 51 7.82 4.30 7.74
C LEU A 51 7.51 5.56 8.56
N VAL A 52 6.79 6.52 7.97
CA VAL A 52 6.38 7.75 8.66
C VAL A 52 5.44 7.42 9.81
N PHE A 53 4.39 6.63 9.58
CA PHE A 53 3.43 6.28 10.63
C PHE A 53 4.04 5.47 11.77
N LEU A 54 4.87 4.47 11.47
CA LEU A 54 5.55 3.67 12.49
C LEU A 54 6.54 4.50 13.30
N ARG A 55 7.24 5.46 12.67
CA ARG A 55 8.08 6.42 13.40
C ARG A 55 7.26 7.33 14.29
N ALA A 56 6.15 7.88 13.78
CA ALA A 56 5.26 8.71 14.58
C ALA A 56 4.72 7.98 15.82
N MET A 57 4.43 6.67 15.71
CA MET A 57 4.03 5.84 16.86
C MET A 57 5.19 5.70 17.87
N ARG A 58 6.39 5.36 17.39
CA ARG A 58 7.57 5.19 18.23
C ARG A 58 7.97 6.49 18.93
N ASP A 59 7.89 7.61 18.23
CA ASP A 59 8.31 8.93 18.70
C ASP A 59 7.21 9.59 19.57
N GLY A 60 6.07 8.92 19.76
CA GLY A 60 4.97 9.39 20.61
C GLY A 60 4.16 10.55 20.01
N LEU A 61 4.21 10.75 18.70
CA LEU A 61 3.41 11.76 18.00
C LEU A 61 1.95 11.31 17.80
N VAL A 62 1.72 9.99 17.77
CA VAL A 62 0.38 9.40 17.66
C VAL A 62 0.15 8.39 18.77
N HIS A 63 -1.10 8.30 19.22
CA HIS A 63 -1.49 7.57 20.42
C HIS A 63 -2.68 6.64 20.21
N GLU A 64 -2.68 5.54 20.97
CA GLU A 64 -3.83 4.67 21.20
C GLU A 64 -4.78 5.31 22.22
N PRO A 65 -6.12 5.18 22.10
CA PRO A 65 -6.88 4.53 21.03
C PRO A 65 -7.28 5.45 19.87
N THR A 66 -6.74 6.66 19.79
CA THR A 66 -7.17 7.69 18.83
C THR A 66 -6.75 7.39 17.40
N HIS A 67 -5.48 7.02 17.20
CA HIS A 67 -4.86 6.91 15.88
C HIS A 67 -4.66 5.46 15.43
N TYR A 68 -4.43 4.59 16.40
CA TYR A 68 -4.31 3.16 16.19
C TYR A 68 -4.84 2.40 17.40
N LEU A 69 -5.10 1.10 17.22
CA LEU A 69 -5.30 0.13 18.29
C LEU A 69 -4.34 -1.03 18.11
N ARG A 70 -3.84 -1.58 19.21
CA ARG A 70 -3.09 -2.84 19.23
C ARG A 70 -4.04 -4.01 19.37
N GLY A 71 -4.03 -4.91 18.39
CA GLY A 71 -4.73 -6.18 18.42
C GLY A 71 -3.80 -7.34 18.79
N GLU A 72 -4.35 -8.54 18.81
CA GLU A 72 -3.57 -9.76 19.01
C GLU A 72 -2.61 -10.02 17.85
N GLY A 73 -1.51 -10.73 18.13
CA GLY A 73 -0.57 -11.18 17.09
C GLY A 73 0.23 -10.05 16.40
N ASN A 74 0.46 -8.92 17.07
CA ASN A 74 1.13 -7.74 16.51
C ASN A 74 0.40 -7.14 15.30
N VAL A 75 -0.93 -7.21 15.32
CA VAL A 75 -1.79 -6.53 14.34
C VAL A 75 -2.15 -5.14 14.87
N LEU A 76 -2.01 -4.13 14.04
CA LEU A 76 -2.45 -2.77 14.31
C LEU A 76 -3.71 -2.48 13.50
N ALA A 77 -4.73 -1.94 14.15
CA ALA A 77 -5.81 -1.26 13.44
C ALA A 77 -5.46 0.22 13.36
N LEU A 78 -5.19 0.73 12.16
CA LEU A 78 -4.84 2.12 11.92
C LEU A 78 -6.07 2.92 11.53
N HIS A 79 -6.17 4.18 11.98
CA HIS A 79 -7.14 5.15 11.48
C HIS A 79 -6.42 6.18 10.58
N PRO A 80 -6.42 5.98 9.25
CA PRO A 80 -5.57 6.72 8.32
C PRO A 80 -5.76 8.23 8.36
N GLU A 81 -7.01 8.69 8.49
CA GLU A 81 -7.34 10.11 8.52
C GLU A 81 -6.71 10.79 9.74
N SER A 82 -6.90 10.25 10.94
CA SER A 82 -6.28 10.82 12.15
C SER A 82 -4.75 10.73 12.14
N LEU A 83 -4.18 9.64 11.59
CA LEU A 83 -2.73 9.51 11.46
C LEU A 83 -2.20 10.62 10.56
N PHE A 84 -2.81 10.82 9.39
CA PHE A 84 -2.45 11.89 8.46
C PHE A 84 -2.50 13.27 9.13
N GLU A 85 -3.60 13.59 9.82
CA GLU A 85 -3.73 14.88 10.53
C GLU A 85 -2.64 15.10 11.58
N ALA A 86 -2.27 14.04 12.32
CA ALA A 86 -1.25 14.13 13.35
C ALA A 86 0.18 14.32 12.79
N VAL A 87 0.47 13.81 11.59
CA VAL A 87 1.84 13.81 11.03
C VAL A 87 2.06 14.81 9.89
N THR A 88 1.00 15.35 9.27
CA THR A 88 1.10 16.22 8.09
C THR A 88 1.93 17.49 8.36
N GLY A 89 1.86 18.05 9.57
CA GLY A 89 2.66 19.20 9.96
C GLY A 89 4.18 18.92 10.01
N ALA A 90 4.57 17.69 10.34
CA ALA A 90 5.97 17.26 10.37
C ALA A 90 6.46 16.68 9.02
N HIS A 91 5.53 16.32 8.14
CA HIS A 91 5.80 15.66 6.86
C HIS A 91 4.91 16.25 5.76
N PRO A 92 5.23 17.45 5.24
CA PRO A 92 4.40 18.15 4.26
C PRO A 92 4.34 17.43 2.89
N ASP A 93 5.33 16.58 2.60
CA ASP A 93 5.39 15.78 1.37
C ASP A 93 4.50 14.52 1.40
N LEU A 94 3.72 14.33 2.48
CA LEU A 94 2.82 13.18 2.55
C LEU A 94 1.71 13.26 1.50
N PRO A 95 1.36 12.12 0.89
CA PRO A 95 0.18 12.05 0.04
C PRO A 95 -1.07 12.47 0.81
N GLY A 96 -1.98 13.18 0.14
CA GLY A 96 -3.25 13.57 0.75
C GLY A 96 -4.14 12.37 1.11
N PRO A 97 -5.23 12.59 1.89
CA PRO A 97 -6.06 11.51 2.43
C PRO A 97 -6.64 10.55 1.37
N THR A 98 -7.02 11.07 0.20
CA THR A 98 -7.52 10.25 -0.91
C THR A 98 -6.46 9.29 -1.42
N GLU A 99 -5.22 9.76 -1.56
CA GLU A 99 -4.12 8.97 -2.06
C GLU A 99 -3.64 7.96 -1.02
N ILE A 100 -3.62 8.32 0.26
CA ILE A 100 -3.38 7.38 1.36
C ILE A 100 -4.38 6.21 1.31
N ARG A 101 -5.68 6.50 1.13
CA ARG A 101 -6.71 5.46 1.00
C ARG A 101 -6.51 4.60 -0.24
N ARG A 102 -6.07 5.19 -1.36
CA ARG A 102 -5.71 4.44 -2.57
C ARG A 102 -4.54 3.50 -2.31
N LEU A 103 -3.47 4.00 -1.69
CA LEU A 103 -2.27 3.22 -1.35
C LEU A 103 -2.59 2.05 -0.42
N PHE A 104 -3.44 2.23 0.60
CA PHE A 104 -3.87 1.10 1.44
C PHE A 104 -4.69 0.06 0.67
N ARG A 105 -5.59 0.50 -0.22
CA ARG A 105 -6.42 -0.40 -1.02
C ARG A 105 -5.58 -1.21 -2.02
N VAL A 106 -4.65 -0.56 -2.71
CA VAL A 106 -3.76 -1.22 -3.66
C VAL A 106 -2.72 -2.06 -2.91
N GLY A 107 -2.23 -1.55 -1.78
CA GLY A 107 -1.32 -2.25 -0.86
C GLY A 107 -1.86 -3.60 -0.40
N GLN A 108 -3.15 -3.70 -0.11
CA GLN A 108 -3.79 -4.99 0.21
C GLN A 108 -3.58 -6.04 -0.89
N LYS A 109 -3.51 -5.64 -2.16
CA LYS A 109 -3.25 -6.55 -3.28
C LYS A 109 -1.77 -6.79 -3.52
N LEU A 110 -0.94 -5.77 -3.35
CA LEU A 110 0.50 -5.81 -3.66
C LEU A 110 1.34 -6.46 -2.55
N VAL A 111 0.94 -6.26 -1.30
CA VAL A 111 1.62 -6.71 -0.08
C VAL A 111 0.59 -7.22 0.95
N PRO A 112 -0.15 -8.30 0.63
CA PRO A 112 -1.21 -8.83 1.50
C PRO A 112 -0.70 -9.29 2.88
N GLU A 113 0.58 -9.60 3.01
CA GLU A 113 1.24 -9.91 4.28
C GLU A 113 1.41 -8.68 5.19
N VAL A 114 1.36 -7.47 4.62
CA VAL A 114 1.45 -6.20 5.35
C VAL A 114 0.06 -5.66 5.64
N ILE A 115 -0.76 -5.46 4.59
CA ILE A 115 -2.11 -4.89 4.71
C ILE A 115 -3.13 -6.03 4.72
N LEU A 116 -3.58 -6.40 5.92
CA LEU A 116 -4.45 -7.56 6.14
C LEU A 116 -5.90 -7.29 5.74
N GLY A 117 -6.31 -6.02 5.70
CA GLY A 117 -7.64 -5.63 5.23
C GLY A 117 -8.16 -4.37 5.91
N SER A 118 -9.49 -4.26 5.99
CA SER A 118 -10.17 -3.13 6.65
C SER A 118 -11.28 -3.61 7.56
N GLN A 119 -11.42 -2.99 8.73
CA GLN A 119 -12.45 -3.34 9.70
C GLN A 119 -13.06 -2.08 10.33
N ARG A 120 -14.31 -2.16 10.80
CA ARG A 120 -14.90 -1.10 11.62
C ARG A 120 -14.41 -1.24 13.05
N VAL A 121 -13.70 -0.24 13.54
CA VAL A 121 -13.00 -0.23 14.83
C VAL A 121 -13.41 1.02 15.61
N LEU A 122 -13.56 0.89 16.93
CA LEU A 122 -13.85 2.02 17.81
C LEU A 122 -12.54 2.70 18.21
N PHE A 123 -12.27 3.86 17.62
CA PHE A 123 -11.11 4.67 17.98
C PHE A 123 -11.54 5.70 19.02
N GLY A 124 -10.99 5.65 20.24
CA GLY A 124 -11.27 6.61 21.31
C GLY A 124 -12.72 6.80 21.75
N ALA A 125 -12.88 7.45 22.90
CA ALA A 125 -14.18 7.92 23.36
C ALA A 125 -14.53 9.19 22.57
N GLY A 126 -15.50 9.11 21.65
CA GLY A 126 -16.03 10.28 20.91
C GLY A 126 -15.86 10.24 19.39
N ILE A 127 -14.93 9.47 18.84
CA ILE A 127 -14.76 9.34 17.37
C ILE A 127 -15.74 8.29 16.81
N GLY A 128 -16.17 7.35 17.65
CA GLY A 128 -17.09 6.27 17.28
C GLY A 128 -16.42 5.20 16.41
N ARG A 129 -17.23 4.29 15.86
CA ARG A 129 -16.72 3.25 14.96
C ARG A 129 -16.35 3.84 13.60
N ARG A 130 -15.06 3.85 13.27
CA ARG A 130 -14.53 4.26 11.96
C ARG A 130 -13.94 3.08 11.21
N ARG A 131 -13.74 3.22 9.90
CA ARG A 131 -13.10 2.19 9.08
C ARG A 131 -11.60 2.28 9.27
N GLY A 132 -11.03 1.34 10.01
CA GLY A 132 -9.60 1.19 10.17
C GLY A 132 -8.99 0.25 9.12
N VAL A 133 -7.69 0.39 8.92
CA VAL A 133 -6.86 -0.53 8.11
C VAL A 133 -6.12 -1.46 9.04
N LEU A 134 -6.20 -2.76 8.80
CA LEU A 134 -5.48 -3.77 9.55
C LEU A 134 -4.09 -3.96 8.96
N LEU A 135 -3.06 -3.82 9.80
CA LEU A 135 -1.66 -3.85 9.45
C LEU A 135 -0.94 -4.89 10.30
N SER A 136 -0.14 -5.76 9.68
CA SER A 136 0.82 -6.57 10.43
C SER A 136 2.04 -5.72 10.77
N GLU A 137 2.25 -5.37 12.05
CA GLU A 137 3.37 -4.54 12.50
C GLU A 137 4.75 -5.09 12.09
N PRO A 138 5.06 -6.40 12.22
CA PRO A 138 6.37 -6.92 11.82
C PRO A 138 6.66 -6.81 10.32
N HIS A 139 5.69 -7.23 9.48
CA HIS A 139 5.82 -7.11 8.02
C HIS A 139 5.85 -5.65 7.55
N ALA A 140 5.09 -4.77 8.20
CA ALA A 140 5.13 -3.34 7.93
C ALA A 140 6.51 -2.74 8.22
N HIS A 141 7.13 -3.09 9.36
CA HIS A 141 8.50 -2.71 9.67
C HIS A 141 9.48 -3.23 8.62
N ALA A 142 9.37 -4.51 8.23
CA ALA A 142 10.24 -5.10 7.22
C ALA A 142 10.13 -4.40 5.86
N LEU A 143 8.90 -4.05 5.43
CA LEU A 143 8.66 -3.31 4.20
C LEU A 143 9.21 -1.88 4.29
N ALA A 144 8.93 -1.17 5.39
CA ALA A 144 9.36 0.20 5.62
C ALA A 144 10.89 0.34 5.66
N LEU A 145 11.60 -0.63 6.24
CA LEU A 145 13.07 -0.62 6.29
C LEU A 145 13.72 -0.79 4.92
N ARG A 146 13.06 -1.45 3.96
CA ARG A 146 13.54 -1.58 2.58
C ARG A 146 13.39 -0.30 1.76
N ALA A 147 12.68 0.69 2.28
CA ALA A 147 12.45 1.98 1.63
C ALA A 147 13.35 3.11 2.17
N LYS A 148 14.28 2.80 3.08
CA LYS A 148 15.38 3.70 3.48
C LYS A 148 16.48 3.68 2.43
#